data_AF-A0A223CY91-F1
#
_entry.id   AF-A0A223CY91-F1
#
_cell.length_a   1.000
_cell.length_b   1.000
_cell.length_c   1.000
_cell.angle_alpha   90.00
_cell.angle_beta   90.00
_cell.angle_gamma   90.00
#
_symmetry.space_group_name_H-M   'P 1'
#
loop_
_entity.id
_entity.type
_entity.pdbx_description
1 polymer ?
#
loop_
_entity_poly.entity_id
_entity_poly.type
_entity_poly.pdbx_seq_one_letter_code
_entity_poly.pdbx_strand_id
1 'polypeptide(L)'
;MVTAGVIVDPEAVPLLQSFGVDDSKKIADAKIPGLAAEIKKICYGKYKVLHLKPVKYNEPYEKFQSQGKNLNSILSWAHSSVIEKLVEIQSVKLVVVDKFANENLIENRLKKLDSTIQLVIVPKAEQNIAVAAASILARDAFLRWHNEVKMEHGIEFPKGASTLVIKAGRAFVKANGAQGLREVSKLHFKTAEDIQLAERK
;
A
#
# COMPACT_ATOMS: atom_id res chain seq x y z
N MET A 1 -2.18 3.06 -4.39
CA MET A 1 -1.69 1.82 -3.73
C MET A 1 -0.52 2.22 -2.86
N VAL A 2 -0.45 1.71 -1.64
CA VAL A 2 0.67 1.99 -0.75
C VAL A 2 1.26 0.67 -0.29
N THR A 3 2.58 0.55 -0.41
CA THR A 3 3.36 -0.57 0.09
C THR A 3 4.44 0.01 1.01
N ALA A 4 4.64 -0.60 2.17
CA ALA A 4 5.69 -0.16 3.08
C ALA A 4 6.46 -1.37 3.60
N GLY A 5 7.67 -1.11 4.08
CA GLY A 5 8.52 -2.07 4.75
C GLY A 5 9.35 -1.36 5.79
N VAL A 6 9.69 -2.10 6.85
CA VAL A 6 10.43 -1.61 8.01
C VAL A 6 11.43 -2.69 8.40
N ILE A 7 12.68 -2.29 8.67
CA ILE A 7 13.64 -3.12 9.37
C ILE A 7 13.49 -2.81 10.86
N VAL A 8 13.21 -3.86 11.64
CA VAL A 8 13.09 -3.76 13.09
C VAL A 8 14.24 -4.56 13.69
N ASP A 9 15.13 -3.87 14.40
CA ASP A 9 16.17 -4.53 15.18
C ASP A 9 15.56 -5.14 16.45
N PRO A 10 16.13 -6.22 17.00
CA PRO A 10 15.62 -6.89 18.20
C PRO A 10 15.37 -5.95 19.38
N GLU A 11 16.20 -4.92 19.55
CA GLU A 11 16.14 -3.94 20.63
C GLU A 11 14.93 -3.01 20.51
N ALA A 12 14.41 -2.80 19.29
CA ALA A 12 13.25 -1.95 19.03
C ALA A 12 11.92 -2.68 19.29
N VAL A 13 11.91 -4.01 19.35
CA VAL A 13 10.69 -4.82 19.47
C VAL A 13 9.88 -4.48 20.72
N PRO A 14 10.44 -4.46 21.95
CA PRO A 14 9.67 -4.19 23.16
C PRO A 14 9.07 -2.77 23.14
N LEU A 15 9.81 -1.82 22.58
CA LEU A 15 9.37 -0.44 22.47
C LEU A 15 8.19 -0.31 21.51
N LEU A 16 8.27 -0.89 20.31
CA LEU A 16 7.15 -0.91 19.34
C LEU A 16 5.90 -1.58 19.94
N GLN A 17 6.07 -2.69 20.65
CA GLN A 17 4.96 -3.35 21.35
C GLN A 17 4.33 -2.44 22.41
N SER A 18 5.14 -1.74 23.20
CA SER A 18 4.64 -0.82 24.24
C SER A 18 3.84 0.36 23.67
N PHE A 19 4.14 0.80 22.44
CA PHE A 19 3.37 1.82 21.73
C PHE A 19 2.07 1.29 21.13
N GLY A 20 1.79 -0.02 21.22
CA GLY A 20 0.58 -0.63 20.67
C GLY A 20 0.63 -0.84 19.16
N VAL A 21 1.83 -1.05 18.61
CA VAL A 21 2.01 -1.51 17.23
C VAL A 21 1.41 -2.92 17.11
N ASP A 22 0.30 -3.03 16.40
CA ASP A 22 -0.48 -4.25 16.18
C ASP A 22 -1.11 -4.18 14.77
N ASP A 23 -1.98 -5.14 14.44
CA ASP A 23 -2.79 -5.17 13.22
C ASP A 23 -3.48 -3.82 12.97
N SER A 24 -2.98 -3.10 11.94
CA SER A 24 -3.51 -1.80 11.53
C SER A 24 -5.00 -1.80 11.20
N LYS A 25 -5.59 -2.96 10.88
CA LYS A 25 -7.03 -3.09 10.61
C LYS A 25 -7.87 -2.94 11.88
N LYS A 26 -7.30 -3.22 13.05
CA LYS A 26 -7.95 -3.07 14.37
C LYS A 26 -7.75 -1.69 14.99
N ILE A 27 -6.83 -0.91 14.43
CA ILE A 27 -6.50 0.43 14.93
C ILE A 27 -7.40 1.46 14.24
N ALA A 28 -8.04 2.31 15.04
CA ALA A 28 -8.83 3.42 14.52
C ALA A 28 -7.97 4.40 13.71
N ASP A 29 -8.48 4.87 12.57
CA ASP A 29 -7.74 5.75 11.65
C ASP A 29 -7.18 7.01 12.35
N ALA A 30 -7.86 7.54 13.37
CA ALA A 30 -7.40 8.70 14.14
C ALA A 30 -6.10 8.46 14.94
N LYS A 31 -5.80 7.20 15.31
CA LYS A 31 -4.57 6.83 16.04
C LYS A 31 -3.38 6.57 15.11
N ILE A 32 -3.65 6.28 13.84
CA ILE A 32 -2.63 5.86 12.86
C ILE A 32 -1.51 6.91 12.69
N PRO A 33 -1.79 8.22 12.54
CA PRO A 33 -0.71 9.21 12.36
C PRO A 33 0.26 9.28 13.54
N GLY A 34 -0.26 9.19 14.78
CA GLY A 34 0.55 9.18 15.99
C GLY A 34 1.46 7.95 16.06
N LEU A 35 0.89 6.76 15.86
CA LEU A 35 1.68 5.51 15.82
C LEU A 35 2.73 5.52 14.70
N ALA A 36 2.37 6.00 13.51
CA ALA A 36 3.29 6.09 12.40
C ALA A 36 4.45 7.07 12.69
N ALA A 37 4.21 8.15 13.43
CA ALA A 37 5.27 9.06 13.85
C ALA A 37 6.24 8.37 14.81
N GLU A 38 5.74 7.62 15.80
CA GLU A 38 6.61 6.87 16.73
C GLU A 38 7.40 5.76 16.02
N ILE A 39 6.77 4.99 15.13
CA ILE A 39 7.48 3.99 14.31
C ILE A 39 8.62 4.63 13.51
N LYS A 40 8.38 5.79 12.87
CA LYS A 40 9.41 6.50 12.08
C LYS A 40 10.56 7.00 12.95
N LYS A 41 10.32 7.36 14.21
CA LYS A 41 11.36 7.75 15.17
C LYS A 41 12.18 6.54 15.61
N ILE A 42 11.51 5.45 16.01
CA ILE A 42 12.16 4.23 16.51
C ILE A 42 12.97 3.56 15.39
N CYS A 43 12.39 3.43 14.20
CA CYS A 43 13.02 2.82 13.04
C CYS A 43 13.63 3.87 12.11
N TYR A 44 14.22 4.94 12.66
CA TYR A 44 14.75 6.04 11.86
C TYR A 44 15.74 5.56 10.79
N GLY A 45 15.52 5.99 9.55
CA GLY A 45 16.32 5.57 8.38
C GLY A 45 16.06 4.13 7.90
N LYS A 46 15.30 3.32 8.65
CA LYS A 46 15.11 1.87 8.44
C LYS A 46 13.72 1.51 7.92
N TYR A 47 13.05 2.43 7.22
CA TYR A 47 11.76 2.18 6.59
C TYR A 47 11.69 2.76 5.18
N LYS A 48 10.81 2.18 4.36
CA LYS A 48 10.47 2.68 3.03
C LYS A 48 8.97 2.60 2.82
N VAL A 49 8.41 3.65 2.23
CA VAL A 49 7.00 3.71 1.83
C VAL A 49 6.93 4.06 0.35
N LEU A 50 6.45 3.11 -0.45
CA LEU A 50 6.13 3.30 -1.85
C LEU A 50 4.66 3.66 -1.97
N HIS A 51 4.38 4.89 -2.37
CA HIS A 51 3.03 5.37 -2.61
C HIS A 51 2.80 5.62 -4.11
N LEU A 52 2.01 4.75 -4.72
CA LEU A 52 1.51 4.92 -6.09
C LEU A 52 0.14 5.59 -6.06
N LYS A 53 0.11 6.90 -6.29
CA LYS A 53 -1.12 7.65 -6.55
C LYS A 53 -1.83 7.09 -7.79
N PRO A 54 -3.17 7.23 -7.94
CA PRO A 54 -3.91 6.60 -9.03
C PRO A 54 -3.36 6.89 -10.42
N VAL A 55 -2.94 8.14 -10.71
CA VAL A 55 -2.27 8.51 -11.98
C VAL A 55 -1.07 7.61 -12.27
N LYS A 56 -0.15 7.49 -11.30
CA LYS A 56 1.07 6.68 -11.41
C LYS A 56 0.83 5.18 -11.24
N TYR A 57 -0.35 4.79 -10.78
CA TYR A 57 -0.76 3.39 -10.68
C TYR A 57 -1.32 2.89 -12.02
N ASN A 58 -2.18 3.67 -12.67
CA ASN A 58 -2.90 3.27 -13.87
C ASN A 58 -1.93 2.99 -15.05
N GLU A 59 -0.92 3.84 -15.26
CA GLU A 59 0.11 3.66 -16.31
C GLU A 59 0.84 2.30 -16.25
N PRO A 60 1.54 1.92 -15.16
CA PRO A 60 2.21 0.63 -15.10
C PRO A 60 1.22 -0.52 -15.10
N TYR A 61 0.02 -0.36 -14.52
CA TYR A 61 -0.99 -1.41 -14.54
C TYR A 61 -1.48 -1.74 -15.96
N GLU A 62 -1.76 -0.72 -16.78
CA GLU A 62 -2.14 -0.89 -18.19
C GLU A 62 -1.04 -1.65 -18.96
N LYS A 63 0.24 -1.31 -18.73
CA LYS A 63 1.38 -2.04 -19.30
C LYS A 63 1.49 -3.49 -18.79
N PHE A 64 1.20 -3.74 -17.52
CA PHE A 64 1.16 -5.11 -16.99
C PHE A 64 0.02 -5.90 -17.65
N GLN A 65 -1.17 -5.31 -17.76
CA GLN A 65 -2.33 -5.94 -18.37
C GLN A 65 -2.09 -6.29 -19.85
N SER A 66 -1.44 -5.41 -20.62
CA SER A 66 -1.07 -5.70 -22.01
C SER A 66 -0.08 -6.85 -22.17
N GLN A 67 0.59 -7.26 -21.08
CA GLN A 67 1.48 -8.42 -21.02
C GLN A 67 0.80 -9.67 -20.43
N GLY A 68 -0.52 -9.65 -20.26
CA GLY A 68 -1.27 -10.74 -19.63
C GLY A 68 -1.07 -10.84 -18.11
N LYS A 69 -0.51 -9.79 -17.47
CA LYS A 69 -0.28 -9.74 -16.03
C LYS A 69 -1.45 -9.07 -15.30
N ASN A 70 -1.53 -9.32 -13.99
CA ASN A 70 -2.66 -8.90 -13.16
C ASN A 70 -2.21 -8.08 -11.93
N LEU A 71 -3.15 -7.74 -11.04
CA LEU A 71 -2.91 -7.01 -9.80
C LEU A 71 -1.78 -7.61 -8.94
N ASN A 72 -1.63 -8.92 -8.92
CA ASN A 72 -0.59 -9.57 -8.13
C ASN A 72 0.82 -9.24 -8.66
N SER A 73 0.95 -8.95 -9.96
CA SER A 73 2.22 -8.56 -10.56
C SER A 73 2.67 -7.17 -10.11
N ILE A 74 1.75 -6.20 -10.04
CA ILE A 74 2.09 -4.85 -9.55
C ILE A 74 2.32 -4.86 -8.04
N LEU A 75 1.61 -5.69 -7.27
CA LEU A 75 1.87 -5.91 -5.84
C LEU A 75 3.27 -6.49 -5.63
N SER A 76 3.59 -7.61 -6.29
CA SER A 76 4.92 -8.23 -6.17
C SER A 76 6.05 -7.28 -6.59
N TRP A 77 5.86 -6.49 -7.64
CA TRP A 77 6.82 -5.45 -8.03
C TRP A 77 7.00 -4.38 -6.94
N ALA A 78 5.90 -3.88 -6.37
CA ALA A 78 5.93 -2.86 -5.33
C ALA A 78 6.61 -3.36 -4.04
N HIS A 79 6.26 -4.57 -3.59
CA HIS A 79 6.89 -5.22 -2.45
C HIS A 79 8.39 -5.45 -2.68
N SER A 80 8.77 -6.02 -3.83
CA SER A 80 10.18 -6.25 -4.15
C SER A 80 10.97 -4.95 -4.18
N SER A 81 10.42 -3.89 -4.77
CA SER A 81 11.08 -2.57 -4.84
C SER A 81 11.29 -1.93 -3.47
N VAL A 82 10.37 -2.16 -2.53
CA VAL A 82 10.51 -1.71 -1.14
C VAL A 82 11.57 -2.52 -0.40
N ILE A 83 11.56 -3.84 -0.57
CA ILE A 83 12.52 -4.76 0.06
C ILE A 83 13.95 -4.46 -0.43
N GLU A 84 14.15 -4.35 -1.75
CA GLU A 84 15.45 -4.01 -2.36
C GLU A 84 16.06 -2.75 -1.71
N LYS A 85 15.27 -1.68 -1.61
CA LYS A 85 15.70 -0.41 -0.98
C LYS A 85 15.99 -0.51 0.52
N LEU A 86 15.41 -1.48 1.22
CA LEU A 86 15.66 -1.70 2.65
C LEU A 86 16.94 -2.50 2.85
N VAL A 87 17.16 -3.54 2.04
CA VAL A 87 18.39 -4.34 2.05
C VAL A 87 19.61 -3.47 1.70
N GLU A 88 19.45 -2.47 0.83
CA GLU A 88 20.48 -1.46 0.54
C GLU A 88 20.87 -0.62 1.78
N ILE A 89 19.95 -0.42 2.73
CA ILE A 89 20.22 0.34 3.96
C ILE A 89 20.94 -0.53 4.98
N GLN A 90 20.46 -1.75 5.19
CA GLN A 90 20.97 -2.67 6.18
C GLN A 90 20.71 -4.10 5.72
N SER A 91 21.74 -4.94 5.79
CA SER A 91 21.61 -6.37 5.54
C SER A 91 20.64 -7.00 6.54
N VAL A 92 19.74 -7.85 6.03
CA VAL A 92 18.73 -8.56 6.82
C VAL A 92 18.83 -10.05 6.54
N LYS A 93 18.58 -10.89 7.53
CA LYS A 93 18.57 -12.35 7.36
C LYS A 93 17.19 -12.91 7.01
N LEU A 94 16.14 -12.18 7.36
CA LEU A 94 14.76 -12.61 7.24
C LEU A 94 13.91 -11.48 6.68
N VAL A 95 13.13 -11.80 5.65
CA VAL A 95 12.09 -10.93 5.10
C VAL A 95 10.74 -11.63 5.27
N VAL A 96 9.82 -10.97 5.96
CA VAL A 96 8.45 -11.48 6.17
C VAL A 96 7.47 -10.63 5.36
N VAL A 97 6.61 -11.28 4.58
CA VAL A 97 5.61 -10.62 3.73
C VAL A 97 4.24 -11.26 3.98
N ASP A 98 3.21 -10.43 4.09
CA ASP A 98 1.82 -10.92 4.15
C ASP A 98 1.43 -11.56 2.82
N LYS A 99 0.86 -12.76 2.88
CA LYS A 99 0.52 -13.53 1.68
C LYS A 99 -0.61 -12.87 0.91
N PHE A 100 -0.38 -12.52 -0.35
CA PHE A 100 -1.40 -11.94 -1.23
C PHE A 100 -1.59 -12.69 -2.55
N ALA A 101 -0.65 -13.56 -2.95
CA ALA A 101 -0.68 -14.35 -4.18
C ALA A 101 0.32 -15.53 -4.14
N ASN A 102 0.81 -15.94 -5.31
CA ASN A 102 1.98 -16.81 -5.48
C ASN A 102 3.15 -15.93 -5.98
N GLU A 103 4.08 -15.60 -5.09
CA GLU A 103 5.02 -14.48 -5.28
C GLU A 103 6.44 -14.91 -5.70
N ASN A 104 6.57 -15.84 -6.64
CA ASN A 104 7.83 -16.23 -7.30
C ASN A 104 8.70 -15.01 -7.70
N LEU A 105 8.08 -13.88 -8.04
CA LEU A 105 8.81 -12.65 -8.40
C LEU A 105 9.62 -12.07 -7.23
N ILE A 106 9.06 -12.05 -6.01
CA ILE A 106 9.75 -11.54 -4.82
C ILE A 106 10.92 -12.46 -4.50
N GLU A 107 10.69 -13.77 -4.51
CA GLU A 107 11.71 -14.78 -4.25
C GLU A 107 12.87 -14.67 -5.26
N ASN A 108 12.55 -14.60 -6.56
CA ASN A 108 13.56 -14.48 -7.61
C ASN A 108 14.37 -13.18 -7.52
N ARG A 109 13.76 -12.07 -7.10
CA ARG A 109 14.46 -10.80 -6.90
C ARG A 109 15.36 -10.85 -5.67
N LEU A 110 14.84 -11.36 -4.55
CA LEU A 110 15.60 -11.52 -3.31
C LEU A 110 16.82 -12.43 -3.51
N LYS A 111 16.66 -13.59 -4.15
CA LYS A 111 17.78 -14.50 -4.43
C LYS A 111 18.89 -13.87 -5.26
N LYS A 112 18.56 -12.95 -6.17
CA LYS A 112 19.54 -12.18 -6.96
C LYS A 112 20.22 -11.08 -6.17
N LEU A 113 19.50 -10.53 -5.18
CA LEU A 113 20.00 -9.46 -4.32
C LEU A 113 20.96 -10.02 -3.27
N ASP A 114 20.53 -11.06 -2.57
CA ASP A 114 21.32 -11.81 -1.58
C ASP A 114 20.65 -13.17 -1.36
N SER A 115 21.33 -14.24 -1.75
CA SER A 115 20.83 -15.61 -1.66
C SER A 115 20.76 -16.16 -0.24
N THR A 116 21.35 -15.46 0.74
CA THR A 116 21.31 -15.84 2.15
C THR A 116 20.06 -15.34 2.88
N ILE A 117 19.30 -14.41 2.26
CA ILE A 117 18.05 -13.89 2.81
C ILE A 117 16.98 -14.98 2.79
N GLN A 118 16.44 -15.30 3.97
CA GLN A 118 15.26 -16.15 4.08
C GLN A 118 13.99 -15.33 3.81
N LEU A 119 13.20 -15.75 2.83
CA LEU A 119 11.87 -15.19 2.56
C LEU A 119 10.80 -16.04 3.22
N VAL A 120 9.94 -15.42 4.03
CA VAL A 120 8.77 -16.04 4.65
C VAL A 120 7.51 -15.31 4.20
N ILE A 121 6.67 -16.01 3.43
CA ILE A 121 5.37 -15.50 2.98
C ILE A 121 4.28 -16.28 3.70
N VAL A 122 3.54 -15.61 4.56
CA VAL A 122 2.53 -16.24 5.42
C VAL A 122 1.27 -15.38 5.48
N PRO A 123 0.08 -15.98 5.61
CA PRO A 123 -1.10 -15.22 5.97
C PRO A 123 -0.97 -14.70 7.40
N LYS A 124 -1.64 -13.59 7.72
CA LYS A 124 -1.60 -12.97 9.04
C LYS A 124 -0.19 -12.57 9.46
N ALA A 125 0.63 -12.14 8.49
CA ALA A 125 2.01 -11.79 8.76
C ALA A 125 2.14 -10.61 9.72
N GLU A 126 1.08 -9.82 9.94
CA GLU A 126 1.02 -8.77 10.97
C GLU A 126 1.30 -9.26 12.40
N GLN A 127 1.28 -10.58 12.67
CA GLN A 127 1.79 -11.13 13.93
C GLN A 127 3.28 -10.85 14.13
N ASN A 128 4.03 -10.63 13.04
CA ASN A 128 5.39 -10.10 13.11
C ASN A 128 5.37 -8.58 13.25
N ILE A 129 6.05 -8.07 14.28
CA ILE A 129 6.06 -6.64 14.63
C ILE A 129 6.55 -5.73 13.49
N ALA A 130 7.48 -6.19 12.65
CA ALA A 130 7.96 -5.42 11.50
C ALA A 130 6.88 -5.28 10.42
N VAL A 131 6.08 -6.34 10.21
CA VAL A 131 4.95 -6.32 9.28
C VAL A 131 3.81 -5.45 9.84
N ALA A 132 3.51 -5.54 11.13
CA ALA A 132 2.56 -4.65 11.80
C ALA A 132 2.96 -3.18 11.64
N ALA A 133 4.22 -2.85 11.95
CA ALA A 133 4.77 -1.50 11.79
C ALA A 133 4.67 -1.02 10.33
N ALA A 134 5.06 -1.85 9.37
CA ALA A 134 4.92 -1.54 7.94
C ALA A 134 3.46 -1.29 7.54
N SER A 135 2.52 -2.10 8.03
CA SER A 135 1.09 -1.92 7.75
C SER A 135 0.56 -0.58 8.27
N ILE A 136 1.00 -0.14 9.45
CA ILE A 136 0.65 1.18 10.01
C ILE A 136 1.25 2.30 9.16
N LEU A 137 2.51 2.19 8.74
CA LEU A 137 3.13 3.19 7.84
C LEU A 137 2.41 3.29 6.49
N ALA A 138 1.99 2.15 5.92
CA ALA A 138 1.22 2.13 4.68
C ALA A 138 -0.16 2.77 4.89
N ARG A 139 -0.81 2.49 6.02
CA ARG A 139 -2.12 3.08 6.37
C ARG A 139 -2.01 4.60 6.57
N ASP A 140 -0.98 5.09 7.27
CA ASP A 140 -0.71 6.52 7.44
C ASP A 140 -0.59 7.24 6.10
N ALA A 141 0.25 6.72 5.20
CA ALA A 141 0.41 7.31 3.88
C ALA A 141 -0.87 7.28 3.02
N PHE A 142 -1.67 6.22 3.16
CA PHE A 142 -2.99 6.16 2.51
C PHE A 142 -3.95 7.21 3.06
N LEU A 143 -4.03 7.36 4.38
CA LEU A 143 -4.93 8.34 5.02
C LEU A 143 -4.53 9.78 4.71
N ARG A 144 -3.22 10.09 4.69
CA ARG A 144 -2.73 11.41 4.28
C ARG A 144 -3.15 11.75 2.85
N TRP A 145 -2.90 10.82 1.92
CA TRP A 145 -3.33 11.00 0.53
C TRP A 145 -4.85 11.13 0.39
N HIS A 146 -5.61 10.32 1.13
CA HIS A 146 -7.07 10.36 1.11
C HIS A 146 -7.61 11.72 1.55
N ASN A 147 -7.03 12.30 2.60
CA ASN A 147 -7.35 13.66 3.05
C ASN A 147 -6.90 14.73 2.05
N GLU A 148 -5.72 14.61 1.44
CA GLU A 148 -5.24 15.53 0.39
C GLU A 148 -6.24 15.61 -0.77
N VAL A 149 -6.65 14.46 -1.31
CA VAL A 149 -7.58 14.37 -2.45
C VAL A 149 -8.98 14.89 -2.09
N LYS A 150 -9.43 14.63 -0.85
CA LYS A 150 -10.68 15.22 -0.34
C LYS A 150 -10.62 16.75 -0.34
N MET A 151 -9.52 17.34 0.14
CA MET A 151 -9.36 18.80 0.19
C MET A 151 -9.23 19.39 -1.22
N GLU A 152 -8.50 18.73 -2.10
CA GLU A 152 -8.26 19.16 -3.48
C GLU A 152 -9.55 19.27 -4.29
N HIS A 153 -10.46 18.30 -4.17
CA HIS A 153 -11.69 18.27 -4.96
C HIS A 153 -12.95 18.67 -4.19
N GLY A 154 -12.86 18.93 -2.89
CA GLY A 154 -14.01 19.27 -2.04
C GLY A 154 -15.04 18.15 -1.93
N ILE A 155 -14.67 16.90 -2.21
CA ILE A 155 -15.56 15.74 -2.23
C ILE A 155 -15.04 14.68 -1.26
N GLU A 156 -15.93 14.13 -0.44
CA GLU A 156 -15.63 12.95 0.35
C GLU A 156 -15.60 11.71 -0.56
N PHE A 157 -14.49 10.98 -0.57
CA PHE A 157 -14.37 9.71 -1.29
C PHE A 157 -14.51 8.55 -0.30
N PRO A 158 -15.65 7.85 -0.20
CA PRO A 158 -15.76 6.74 0.72
C PRO A 158 -14.72 5.66 0.42
N LYS A 159 -14.20 5.01 1.46
CA LYS A 159 -13.25 3.90 1.33
C LYS A 159 -13.99 2.63 0.90
N GLY A 160 -13.33 1.76 0.13
CA GLY A 160 -13.88 0.47 -0.31
C GLY A 160 -14.48 0.52 -1.72
N ALA A 161 -15.55 -0.26 -1.94
CA ALA A 161 -16.20 -0.43 -3.25
C ALA A 161 -17.74 -0.46 -3.14
N SER A 162 -18.30 0.26 -2.17
CA SER A 162 -19.75 0.27 -1.92
C SER A 162 -20.51 1.18 -2.90
N THR A 163 -21.84 1.13 -2.86
CA THR A 163 -22.71 2.05 -3.61
C THR A 163 -22.45 3.52 -3.30
N LEU A 164 -21.99 3.84 -2.09
CA LEU A 164 -21.57 5.19 -1.72
C LEU A 164 -20.34 5.65 -2.50
N VAL A 165 -19.39 4.74 -2.77
CA VAL A 165 -18.21 5.02 -3.62
C VAL A 165 -18.64 5.35 -5.04
N ILE A 166 -19.58 4.57 -5.59
CA ILE A 166 -20.13 4.83 -6.93
C ILE A 166 -20.81 6.20 -6.97
N LYS A 167 -21.63 6.55 -5.96
CA LYS A 167 -22.29 7.85 -5.88
C LYS A 167 -21.28 9.01 -5.82
N ALA A 168 -20.25 8.91 -4.99
CA ALA A 168 -19.20 9.92 -4.89
C ALA A 168 -18.41 10.04 -6.21
N GLY A 169 -18.07 8.91 -6.83
CA GLY A 169 -17.39 8.88 -8.12
C GLY A 169 -18.20 9.54 -9.24
N ARG A 170 -19.51 9.35 -9.28
CA ARG A 170 -20.41 10.04 -10.23
C ARG A 170 -20.46 11.54 -9.98
N ALA A 171 -20.59 11.96 -8.71
CA ALA A 171 -20.56 13.39 -8.36
C ALA A 171 -19.23 14.04 -8.80
N PHE A 172 -18.11 13.33 -8.61
CA PHE A 172 -16.79 13.76 -9.06
C PHE A 172 -16.71 13.88 -10.59
N VAL A 173 -17.18 12.87 -11.34
CA VAL A 173 -17.18 12.89 -12.81
C VAL A 173 -18.06 14.01 -13.36
N LYS A 174 -19.21 14.28 -12.75
CA LYS A 174 -20.08 15.40 -13.13
C LYS A 174 -19.38 16.76 -12.99
N ALA A 175 -18.49 16.90 -12.01
CA ALA A 175 -17.76 18.14 -11.75
C ALA A 175 -16.45 18.27 -12.55
N ASN A 176 -15.74 17.17 -12.81
CA ASN A 176 -14.37 17.18 -13.35
C ASN A 176 -14.22 16.43 -14.69
N GLY A 177 -15.31 15.90 -15.23
CA GLY A 177 -15.32 15.06 -16.42
C GLY A 177 -14.84 13.63 -16.16
N ALA A 178 -15.17 12.72 -17.10
CA ALA A 178 -14.83 11.31 -16.97
C ALA A 178 -13.32 11.03 -16.97
N GLN A 179 -12.52 11.89 -17.62
CA GLN A 179 -11.06 11.75 -17.68
C GLN A 179 -10.40 11.99 -16.32
N GLY A 180 -10.94 12.91 -15.51
CA GLY A 180 -10.44 13.18 -14.16
C GLY A 180 -10.46 11.95 -13.24
N LEU A 181 -11.29 10.94 -13.55
CA LEU A 181 -11.38 9.71 -12.76
C LEU A 181 -10.05 8.96 -12.68
N ARG A 182 -9.13 9.18 -13.65
CA ARG A 182 -7.76 8.64 -13.66
C ARG A 182 -6.91 9.17 -12.50
N GLU A 183 -7.23 10.34 -11.97
CA GLU A 183 -6.47 11.04 -10.92
C GLU A 183 -6.77 10.50 -9.53
N VAL A 184 -8.02 10.09 -9.31
CA VAL A 184 -8.54 9.71 -8.00
C VAL A 184 -8.89 8.22 -7.87
N SER A 185 -8.89 7.46 -8.97
CA SER A 185 -9.31 6.05 -8.96
C SER A 185 -8.44 5.11 -9.80
N LYS A 186 -8.54 3.81 -9.47
CA LYS A 186 -7.91 2.74 -10.24
C LYS A 186 -8.89 2.26 -11.30
N LEU A 187 -8.59 2.52 -12.58
CA LEU A 187 -9.57 2.43 -13.66
C LEU A 187 -9.99 0.98 -14.01
N HIS A 188 -9.16 -0.01 -13.68
CA HIS A 188 -9.44 -1.42 -13.98
C HIS A 188 -10.43 -2.09 -13.01
N PHE A 189 -10.87 -1.41 -11.96
CA PHE A 189 -11.87 -1.96 -11.04
C PHE A 189 -13.27 -1.80 -11.62
N LYS A 190 -14.13 -2.81 -11.40
CA LYS A 190 -15.55 -2.77 -11.78
C LYS A 190 -16.28 -1.52 -11.25
N THR A 191 -15.92 -1.03 -10.07
CA THR A 191 -16.46 0.22 -9.52
C THR A 191 -16.20 1.44 -10.42
N ALA A 192 -15.04 1.52 -11.08
CA ALA A 192 -14.75 2.61 -12.01
C ALA A 192 -15.57 2.47 -13.31
N GLU A 193 -15.76 1.24 -13.78
CA GLU A 193 -16.64 0.91 -14.91
C GLU A 193 -18.10 1.30 -14.61
N ASP A 194 -18.63 0.96 -13.43
CA ASP A 194 -20.00 1.29 -13.00
C ASP A 194 -20.25 2.80 -12.86
N ILE A 195 -19.20 3.58 -12.60
CA ILE A 195 -19.25 5.05 -12.60
C ILE A 195 -19.35 5.55 -14.05
N GLN A 196 -18.51 5.04 -14.95
CA GLN A 196 -18.44 5.50 -16.35
C GLN A 196 -19.65 5.10 -17.20
N LEU A 197 -20.23 3.90 -16.98
CA LEU A 197 -21.37 3.40 -17.75
C LEU A 197 -22.66 4.21 -17.49
N ALA A 198 -22.80 4.79 -16.29
CA ALA A 198 -23.99 5.52 -15.90
C ALA A 198 -24.09 6.92 -16.55
N GLU A 199 -22.96 7.49 -16.98
CA GLU A 199 -22.90 8.83 -17.62
C GLU A 199 -23.09 8.76 -19.14
N ARG A 200 -23.13 7.55 -19.73
CA ARG A 200 -23.40 7.32 -21.16
C ARG A 200 -24.89 7.16 -21.47
N LYS A 201 -25.76 7.26 -20.46
CA LYS A 201 -27.22 7.22 -20.58
C LYS A 201 -27.80 8.59 -20.29
#